data_AF-A0AAV0Q039-F1
#
_entry.id   AF-A0AAV0Q039-F1
#
_cell.length_a   1.000
_cell.length_b   1.000
_cell.length_c   1.000
_cell.angle_alpha   90.00
_cell.angle_beta   90.00
_cell.angle_gamma   90.00
#
_symmetry.space_group_name_H-M   'P 1'
#
loop_
_entity.id
_entity.type
_entity.pdbx_description
1 polymer ?
#
loop_
_entity_poly.entity_id
_entity_poly.type
_entity_poly.pdbx_seq_one_letter_code
_entity_poly.pdbx_strand_id
1 'polypeptide(L)'
;CLRQRRPTSDSTAAAFSGFDGARLSRSRSSPTCTSARLPGPTGARPKTPIPSGSCPTFLDAEKPDFVVYLGDLVTANNVPIANASSYWGQATSPARQRGIPWASVFGNHDDMPFEWPIEWFSGPGIPEVRCPDETNSSCSVQYSCSFKGTQRLVLMKNEVEQNAPLSRSKFGPKELWPSISNYVLQLSSPDDPKSPVLFMYFLDSGGGSYPEVISSAQAKWFERKSREINPESKVPEIIFWHIPSKAYKEVAPWFGIRKPCVGSINKESVAAQEAEFGIMDMLAKRPSVKAIFVVGHNHGLDWCCPYEKLWLCYARHTGYGGYGNWARGARMVEAIGEQDFSLKSWIRMEDGKVHSEVVLSS
;
A
#
# COMPACT_ATOMS: atom_id res chain seq x y z
N CYS A 1 -3.72 35.07 0.18
CA CYS A 1 -2.87 33.93 0.58
C CYS A 1 -3.70 32.63 0.53
N LEU A 2 -3.87 32.06 -0.66
CA LEU A 2 -4.45 30.73 -0.82
C LEU A 2 -3.45 29.71 -0.26
N ARG A 3 -3.83 29.02 0.82
CA ARG A 3 -3.10 27.84 1.31
C ARG A 3 -2.98 26.87 0.15
N GLN A 4 -1.76 26.56 -0.29
CA GLN A 4 -1.49 25.32 -1.03
C GLN A 4 -2.20 24.19 -0.27
N ARG A 5 -3.15 23.52 -0.92
CA ARG A 5 -3.62 22.22 -0.43
C ARG A 5 -2.37 21.36 -0.37
N ARG A 6 -2.00 20.91 0.83
CA ARG A 6 -0.86 19.99 1.00
C ARG A 6 -1.13 18.78 0.09
N PRO A 7 -0.13 18.27 -0.63
CA PRO A 7 -0.24 16.97 -1.29
C PRO A 7 -0.56 15.94 -0.21
N THR A 8 -1.71 15.31 -0.33
CA THR A 8 -2.22 14.37 0.65
C THR A 8 -2.10 12.96 0.08
N SER A 9 -1.41 12.06 0.76
CA SER A 9 -1.29 10.64 0.36
C SER A 9 -2.63 9.93 0.56
N ASP A 10 -3.09 9.16 -0.41
CA ASP A 10 -4.40 8.49 -0.42
C ASP A 10 -4.34 7.02 0.03
N SER A 11 -3.17 6.62 0.53
CA SER A 11 -2.80 5.23 0.71
C SER A 11 -3.77 4.41 1.57
N THR A 12 -4.01 3.17 1.14
CA THR A 12 -4.47 2.10 2.04
C THR A 12 -3.27 1.24 2.44
N ALA A 13 -3.19 0.84 3.71
CA ALA A 13 -2.10 0.00 4.20
C ALA A 13 -2.66 -1.21 4.96
N ALA A 14 -2.02 -2.36 4.72
CA ALA A 14 -2.10 -3.52 5.58
C ALA A 14 -0.77 -3.63 6.33
N ALA A 15 -0.81 -3.62 7.65
CA ALA A 15 0.36 -3.90 8.46
C ALA A 15 0.35 -5.38 8.84
N PHE A 16 1.47 -6.06 8.59
CA PHE A 16 1.63 -7.48 8.82
C PHE A 16 2.55 -7.68 10.03
N SER A 17 2.02 -8.34 11.05
CA SER A 17 2.82 -8.83 12.17
C SER A 17 3.08 -10.31 11.92
N GLY A 18 4.34 -10.70 11.78
CA GLY A 18 4.68 -12.11 11.59
C GLY A 18 4.50 -12.88 12.88
N PHE A 19 4.69 -14.20 12.80
CA PHE A 19 4.84 -15.06 13.97
C PHE A 19 5.91 -14.53 14.93
N ASP A 20 5.70 -14.79 16.21
CA ASP A 20 6.73 -14.61 17.23
C ASP A 20 7.96 -15.45 16.85
N GLY A 21 8.97 -14.76 16.30
CA GLY A 21 10.13 -15.41 15.70
C GLY A 21 9.94 -15.86 14.25
N ALA A 22 9.41 -15.04 13.33
CA ALA A 22 9.69 -15.11 11.88
C ALA A 22 10.49 -13.86 11.44
N ARG A 23 11.56 -14.03 10.64
CA ARG A 23 12.41 -12.90 10.20
C ARG A 23 12.71 -13.00 8.72
N LEU A 24 12.40 -11.93 7.99
CA LEU A 24 13.19 -11.57 6.80
C LEU A 24 14.58 -11.14 7.30
N SER A 25 15.65 -11.74 6.77
CA SER A 25 17.03 -11.64 7.26
C SER A 25 17.39 -10.26 7.87
N ARG A 26 17.58 -10.21 9.20
CA ARG A 26 18.01 -9.01 9.94
C ARG A 26 19.53 -8.93 9.94
N SER A 27 20.12 -7.82 9.50
CA SER A 27 21.37 -7.35 10.10
C SER A 27 21.00 -6.41 11.25
N ARG A 28 21.41 -6.77 12.47
CA ARG A 28 21.17 -5.97 13.67
C ARG A 28 22.20 -4.85 13.73
N SER A 29 21.75 -3.60 13.72
CA SER A 29 22.42 -2.52 14.41
C SER A 29 21.37 -1.63 15.08
N SER A 30 21.41 -1.58 16.41
CA SER A 30 20.62 -0.64 17.19
C SER A 30 21.24 0.76 17.07
N PRO A 31 20.47 1.83 16.84
CA PRO A 31 20.95 3.16 17.13
C PRO A 31 20.15 3.78 18.29
N THR A 32 20.89 4.07 19.36
CA THR A 32 20.57 5.05 20.39
C THR A 32 20.21 6.40 19.75
N CYS A 33 19.07 6.98 20.14
CA CYS A 33 18.69 8.35 19.78
C CYS A 33 19.57 9.36 20.57
N THR A 34 20.62 9.88 19.94
CA THR A 34 21.31 11.09 20.43
C THR A 34 20.85 12.31 19.65
N SER A 35 20.22 13.25 20.36
CA SER A 35 19.82 14.57 19.88
C SER A 35 21.06 15.41 19.58
N ALA A 36 21.27 15.78 18.31
CA ALA A 36 22.23 16.81 17.94
C ALA A 36 21.53 18.18 18.01
N ARG A 37 21.92 19.02 18.98
CA ARG A 37 21.64 20.47 18.98
C ARG A 37 22.79 21.19 18.29
N LEU A 38 22.47 22.17 17.45
CA LEU A 38 23.38 23.29 17.12
C LEU A 38 22.65 24.63 17.32
N PRO A 39 23.38 25.70 17.70
CA PRO A 39 22.82 26.86 18.38
C PRO A 39 22.40 27.97 17.41
N GLY A 40 21.31 28.67 17.75
CA GLY A 40 20.88 29.91 17.10
C GLY A 40 20.82 31.08 18.09
N PRO A 41 21.11 32.32 17.67
CA PRO A 41 21.33 33.46 18.56
C PRO A 41 20.02 34.10 19.07
N THR A 42 20.09 34.48 20.33
CA THR A 42 19.38 35.55 21.06
C THR A 42 18.05 36.12 20.52
N GLY A 43 17.00 35.93 21.31
CA GLY A 43 16.24 37.09 21.81
C GLY A 43 14.86 37.36 21.23
N ALA A 44 13.86 36.51 21.50
CA ALA A 44 12.47 36.92 21.73
C ALA A 44 11.67 35.75 22.35
N ARG A 45 10.87 36.03 23.38
CA ARG A 45 10.08 35.03 24.13
C ARG A 45 9.09 34.29 23.20
N PRO A 46 9.00 32.95 23.28
CA PRO A 46 8.17 32.18 22.37
C PRO A 46 6.69 32.26 22.74
N LYS A 47 5.87 32.72 21.79
CA LYS A 47 4.46 32.28 21.72
C LYS A 47 4.51 30.80 21.33
N THR A 48 4.05 29.94 22.24
CA THR A 48 3.69 28.52 22.07
C THR A 48 4.16 27.86 20.76
N PRO A 49 5.21 27.02 20.78
CA PRO A 49 5.53 26.18 19.63
C PRO A 49 4.38 25.19 19.43
N ILE A 50 3.75 25.25 18.26
CA ILE A 50 2.95 24.15 17.74
C ILE A 50 3.91 22.96 17.62
N PRO A 51 3.67 21.82 18.27
CA PRO A 51 4.59 20.70 18.12
C PRO A 51 4.52 20.25 16.66
N SER A 52 5.66 20.29 15.98
CA SER A 52 6.00 19.35 14.91
C SER A 52 6.07 17.96 15.54
N GLY A 53 4.91 17.42 15.92
CA GLY A 53 4.74 16.27 16.78
C GLY A 53 4.27 15.06 15.98
N SER A 54 5.19 14.11 15.79
CA SER A 54 4.95 12.68 16.02
C SER A 54 3.47 12.31 16.19
N CYS A 55 2.82 11.86 15.10
CA CYS A 55 1.59 11.09 15.26
C CYS A 55 2.01 9.69 15.73
N PRO A 56 1.59 9.21 16.92
CA PRO A 56 1.73 7.81 17.26
C PRO A 56 0.92 7.04 16.21
N THR A 57 1.64 6.45 15.27
CA THR A 57 1.05 5.67 14.19
C THR A 57 0.58 4.33 14.78
N PHE A 58 -0.40 3.68 14.16
CA PHE A 58 -0.71 2.27 14.45
C PHE A 58 0.56 1.39 14.40
N LEU A 59 1.60 1.79 13.65
CA LEU A 59 2.91 1.14 13.66
C LEU A 59 3.63 1.20 15.02
N ASP A 60 3.44 2.26 15.82
CA ASP A 60 4.04 2.37 17.16
C ASP A 60 3.30 1.50 18.19
N ALA A 61 1.97 1.40 18.03
CA ALA A 61 1.12 0.61 18.90
C ALA A 61 1.25 -0.89 18.63
N GLU A 62 1.23 -1.28 17.36
CA GLU A 62 1.20 -2.69 16.92
C GLU A 62 2.61 -3.26 16.66
N LYS A 63 3.62 -2.40 16.43
CA LYS A 63 5.02 -2.79 16.16
C LYS A 63 5.16 -3.92 15.13
N PRO A 64 4.61 -3.76 13.92
CA PRO A 64 4.61 -4.83 12.93
C PRO A 64 6.02 -5.13 12.42
N ASP A 65 6.24 -6.40 12.05
CA ASP A 65 7.49 -6.83 11.42
C ASP A 65 7.58 -6.41 9.96
N PHE A 66 6.44 -6.18 9.31
CA PHE A 66 6.37 -5.86 7.89
C PHE A 66 5.16 -4.97 7.55
N VAL A 67 5.31 -4.09 6.57
CA VAL A 67 4.20 -3.26 6.07
C VAL A 67 3.94 -3.54 4.60
N VAL A 68 2.67 -3.67 4.23
CA VAL A 68 2.21 -3.75 2.85
C VAL A 68 1.41 -2.50 2.52
N TYR A 69 1.93 -1.70 1.58
CA TYR A 69 1.21 -0.57 1.01
C TYR A 69 0.41 -1.01 -0.22
N LEU A 70 -0.91 -0.80 -0.18
CA LEU A 70 -1.87 -1.32 -1.16
C LEU A 70 -2.29 -0.23 -2.15
N GLY A 71 -1.33 0.36 -2.85
CA GLY A 71 -1.59 1.37 -3.89
C GLY A 71 -2.08 2.72 -3.37
N ASP A 72 -2.21 3.64 -4.31
CA ASP A 72 -2.65 5.03 -4.12
C ASP A 72 -1.82 5.78 -3.07
N LEU A 73 -0.52 5.48 -3.06
CA LEU A 73 0.47 6.19 -2.24
C LEU A 73 0.61 7.64 -2.70
N VAL A 74 0.44 7.88 -3.99
CA VAL A 74 0.50 9.20 -4.61
C VAL A 74 -0.74 9.43 -5.45
N THR A 75 -1.44 10.53 -5.22
CA THR A 75 -2.54 10.99 -6.07
C THR A 75 -1.96 11.78 -7.25
N ALA A 76 -1.34 11.10 -8.22
CA ALA A 76 -0.50 11.75 -9.24
C ALA A 76 -1.27 12.74 -10.13
N ASN A 77 -2.57 12.53 -10.32
CA ASN A 77 -3.43 13.47 -11.06
C ASN A 77 -3.56 14.85 -10.41
N ASN A 78 -3.23 14.98 -9.12
CA ASN A 78 -3.29 16.25 -8.38
C ASN A 78 -1.91 16.87 -8.12
N VAL A 79 -0.84 16.29 -8.67
CA VAL A 79 0.53 16.77 -8.45
C VAL A 79 1.11 17.32 -9.76
N PRO A 80 1.25 18.65 -9.89
CA PRO A 80 1.69 19.27 -11.14
C PRO A 80 3.23 19.27 -11.24
N ILE A 81 3.87 18.10 -11.18
CA ILE A 81 5.33 17.95 -11.32
C ILE A 81 5.73 16.77 -12.22
N ALA A 82 6.92 16.85 -12.80
CA ALA A 82 7.48 15.78 -13.64
C ALA A 82 7.88 14.52 -12.86
N ASN A 83 8.21 14.64 -11.58
CA ASN A 83 8.67 13.53 -10.74
C ASN A 83 8.15 13.64 -9.30
N ALA A 84 7.19 12.78 -8.96
CA ALA A 84 6.50 12.66 -7.68
C ALA A 84 7.10 11.61 -6.74
N SER A 85 8.27 11.08 -7.07
CA SER A 85 8.94 10.05 -6.24
C SER A 85 9.27 10.55 -4.82
N SER A 86 9.42 11.87 -4.64
CA SER A 86 9.58 12.46 -3.30
C SER A 86 8.32 12.30 -2.43
N TYR A 87 7.12 12.31 -3.01
CA TYR A 87 5.87 12.05 -2.30
C TYR A 87 5.71 10.57 -1.96
N TRP A 88 6.10 9.69 -2.88
CA TRP A 88 6.21 8.26 -2.59
C TRP A 88 7.12 7.97 -1.40
N GLY A 89 8.29 8.64 -1.37
CA GLY A 89 9.24 8.58 -0.25
C GLY A 89 8.69 9.17 1.06
N GLN A 90 7.78 10.15 0.99
CA GLN A 90 7.09 10.68 2.17
C GLN A 90 6.03 9.71 2.69
N ALA A 91 5.25 9.09 1.80
CA ALA A 91 4.21 8.11 2.16
C ALA A 91 4.81 6.87 2.83
N THR A 92 5.97 6.41 2.37
CA THR A 92 6.72 5.28 2.94
C THR A 92 7.62 5.67 4.12
N SER A 93 7.79 6.96 4.38
CA SER A 93 8.68 7.45 5.46
C SER A 93 8.34 6.95 6.86
N PRO A 94 7.07 6.70 7.26
CA PRO A 94 6.76 6.20 8.60
C PRO A 94 7.37 4.82 8.88
N ALA A 95 7.34 3.90 7.91
CA ALA A 95 7.98 2.59 8.03
C ALA A 95 9.51 2.73 8.00
N ARG A 96 10.03 3.54 7.07
CA ARG A 96 11.47 3.80 6.94
C ARG A 96 12.10 4.36 8.22
N GLN A 97 11.47 5.36 8.85
CA GLN A 97 11.97 5.98 10.09
C GLN A 97 12.01 5.00 11.26
N ARG A 98 11.17 3.95 11.23
CA ARG A 98 11.10 2.90 12.26
C ARG A 98 11.95 1.69 11.94
N GLY A 99 12.61 1.66 10.78
CA GLY A 99 13.37 0.50 10.31
C GLY A 99 12.49 -0.72 10.03
N ILE A 100 11.19 -0.52 9.79
CA ILE A 100 10.26 -1.60 9.47
C ILE A 100 10.35 -1.86 7.95
N PRO A 101 10.65 -3.07 7.49
CA PRO A 101 10.66 -3.39 6.07
C PRO A 101 9.25 -3.34 5.49
N TRP A 102 9.13 -3.00 4.21
CA TRP A 102 7.83 -2.90 3.53
C TRP A 102 7.86 -3.41 2.10
N ALA A 103 6.67 -3.62 1.55
CA ALA A 103 6.43 -3.83 0.12
C ALA A 103 5.24 -2.99 -0.35
N SER A 104 5.20 -2.69 -1.64
CA SER A 104 4.17 -1.88 -2.27
C SER A 104 3.61 -2.54 -3.54
N VAL A 105 2.32 -2.36 -3.77
CA VAL A 105 1.66 -2.61 -5.06
C VAL A 105 1.11 -1.29 -5.58
N PHE A 106 1.06 -1.10 -6.90
CA PHE A 106 0.50 0.11 -7.49
C PHE A 106 -1.03 0.11 -7.43
N GLY A 107 -1.58 1.30 -7.21
CA GLY A 107 -2.99 1.64 -7.36
C GLY A 107 -3.25 2.49 -8.61
N ASN A 108 -4.52 2.77 -8.89
CA ASN A 108 -4.93 3.49 -10.09
C ASN A 108 -4.51 4.96 -10.07
N HIS A 109 -4.30 5.56 -8.90
CA HIS A 109 -3.90 6.96 -8.81
C HIS A 109 -2.39 7.20 -8.95
N ASP A 110 -1.57 6.17 -8.73
CA ASP A 110 -0.12 6.32 -8.54
C ASP A 110 0.63 6.87 -9.77
N ASP A 111 0.13 6.61 -10.98
CA ASP A 111 0.69 7.10 -12.25
C ASP A 111 -0.33 7.84 -13.12
N MET A 112 -1.45 8.25 -12.53
CA MET A 112 -2.53 8.93 -13.23
C MET A 112 -2.06 10.29 -13.78
N PRO A 113 -2.42 10.66 -15.02
CA PRO A 113 -2.06 11.96 -15.59
C PRO A 113 -2.62 13.12 -14.78
N PHE A 114 -1.90 14.25 -14.75
CA PHE A 114 -2.39 15.47 -14.11
C PHE A 114 -3.72 15.94 -14.71
N GLU A 115 -4.72 16.14 -13.85
CA GLU A 115 -6.02 16.68 -14.21
C GLU A 115 -6.06 18.17 -13.88
N TRP A 116 -6.37 19.00 -14.89
CA TRP A 116 -6.41 20.44 -14.74
C TRP A 116 -7.66 20.88 -13.97
N PRO A 117 -7.54 21.49 -12.77
CA PRO A 117 -8.71 21.95 -12.02
C PRO A 117 -9.38 23.12 -12.75
N ILE A 118 -10.70 23.03 -12.97
CA ILE A 118 -11.44 24.05 -13.71
C ILE A 118 -11.37 25.42 -13.02
N GLU A 119 -11.22 25.44 -11.69
CA GLU A 119 -11.09 26.66 -10.89
C GLU A 119 -9.82 27.44 -11.23
N TRP A 120 -8.77 26.78 -11.75
CA TRP A 120 -7.54 27.46 -12.16
C TRP A 120 -7.74 28.32 -13.41
N PHE A 121 -8.79 28.05 -14.18
CA PHE A 121 -9.23 28.88 -15.31
C PHE A 121 -10.29 29.92 -14.89
N SER A 122 -10.63 29.98 -13.60
CA SER A 122 -11.50 31.02 -13.03
C SER A 122 -10.67 32.18 -12.46
N GLY A 123 -11.32 33.23 -11.96
CA GLY A 123 -10.67 34.47 -11.50
C GLY A 123 -9.46 34.35 -10.54
N PRO A 124 -9.34 33.33 -9.66
CA PRO A 124 -8.16 33.15 -8.80
C PRO A 124 -6.88 32.77 -9.57
N GLY A 125 -7.00 32.25 -10.80
CA GLY A 125 -5.89 31.81 -11.64
C GLY A 125 -5.18 30.55 -11.15
N ILE A 126 -4.14 30.16 -11.90
CA ILE A 126 -3.26 29.02 -11.59
C ILE A 126 -2.39 29.38 -10.35
N PRO A 127 -2.35 28.55 -9.30
CA PRO A 127 -1.44 28.76 -8.17
C PRO A 127 0.03 28.77 -8.59
N GLU A 128 0.86 29.57 -7.92
CA GLU A 128 2.30 29.62 -8.19
C GLU A 128 2.97 28.25 -7.95
N VAL A 129 3.49 27.64 -9.01
CA VAL A 129 4.15 26.33 -8.98
C VAL A 129 5.61 26.53 -8.58
N ARG A 130 6.03 25.97 -7.43
CA ARG A 130 7.43 25.94 -7.01
C ARG A 130 8.05 24.60 -7.43
N CYS A 131 8.83 24.63 -8.50
CA CYS A 131 9.62 23.49 -8.95
C CYS A 131 10.99 23.52 -8.21
N PRO A 132 11.53 22.37 -7.74
CA PRO A 132 12.89 22.33 -7.23
C PRO A 132 13.86 22.64 -8.38
N ASP A 133 14.71 23.66 -8.21
CA ASP A 133 15.75 23.99 -9.18
C ASP A 133 16.78 22.86 -9.26
N GLU A 134 16.96 22.26 -10.43
CA GLU A 134 18.18 21.50 -10.73
C GLU A 134 19.34 22.49 -10.90
N THR A 135 20.01 22.83 -9.80
CA THR A 135 21.17 23.71 -9.82
C THR A 135 22.37 23.01 -10.45
N ASN A 136 22.66 23.34 -11.71
CA ASN A 136 23.97 23.75 -12.27
C ASN A 136 24.12 23.35 -13.74
N SER A 137 23.46 24.08 -14.63
CA SER A 137 24.02 24.25 -15.97
C SER A 137 23.89 25.71 -16.38
N SER A 138 25.04 26.35 -16.58
CA SER A 138 25.13 27.70 -17.12
C SER A 138 24.82 27.65 -18.62
N CYS A 139 23.53 27.61 -18.97
CA CYS A 139 23.04 27.90 -20.31
C CYS A 139 21.60 28.35 -20.18
N SER A 140 21.29 29.50 -20.76
CA SER A 140 19.95 30.08 -20.85
C SER A 140 18.96 29.08 -21.47
N VAL A 141 18.23 28.34 -20.63
CA VAL A 141 17.06 27.57 -21.05
C VAL A 141 16.04 27.63 -19.93
N GLN A 142 14.95 28.33 -20.21
CA GLN A 142 13.73 28.35 -19.42
C GLN A 142 13.11 26.93 -19.52
N TYR A 143 13.64 25.98 -18.76
CA TYR A 143 13.06 24.64 -18.69
C TYR A 143 11.72 24.74 -17.96
N SER A 144 10.67 24.76 -18.76
CA SER A 144 9.29 24.67 -18.32
C SER A 144 9.13 23.52 -17.33
N CYS A 145 8.45 23.76 -16.21
CA CYS A 145 7.94 22.70 -15.37
C CYS A 145 7.09 21.78 -16.28
N SER A 146 7.61 20.61 -16.62
CA SER A 146 6.92 19.69 -17.52
C SER A 146 5.90 18.90 -16.70
N PHE A 147 4.62 19.19 -16.89
CA PHE A 147 3.52 18.42 -16.30
C PHE A 147 3.40 17.07 -17.00
N LYS A 148 4.23 16.11 -16.60
CA LYS A 148 4.26 14.78 -17.26
C LYS A 148 3.80 13.62 -16.40
N GLY A 149 3.39 13.84 -15.15
CA GLY A 149 3.09 12.75 -14.22
C GLY A 149 4.33 11.86 -14.01
N THR A 150 4.30 10.97 -13.02
CA THR A 150 5.41 10.05 -12.79
C THR A 150 4.98 8.65 -13.19
N GLN A 151 5.72 8.03 -14.11
CA GLN A 151 5.42 6.67 -14.54
C GLN A 151 5.72 5.66 -13.43
N ARG A 152 4.93 4.58 -13.37
CA ARG A 152 5.14 3.46 -12.42
C ARG A 152 6.57 2.92 -12.43
N LEU A 153 7.20 2.83 -13.60
CA LEU A 153 8.59 2.41 -13.73
C LEU A 153 9.56 3.30 -12.95
N VAL A 154 9.36 4.62 -13.00
CA VAL A 154 10.20 5.60 -12.29
C VAL A 154 9.95 5.50 -10.79
N LEU A 155 8.69 5.37 -10.36
CA LEU A 155 8.33 5.19 -8.95
C LEU A 155 8.94 3.91 -8.36
N MET A 156 8.78 2.77 -9.03
CA MET A 156 9.34 1.48 -8.59
C MET A 156 10.87 1.52 -8.55
N LYS A 157 11.50 2.09 -9.58
CA LYS A 157 12.96 2.25 -9.61
C LYS A 157 13.46 3.04 -8.42
N ASN A 158 12.84 4.19 -8.13
CA ASN A 158 13.22 5.00 -6.98
C ASN A 158 12.95 4.30 -5.65
N GLU A 159 11.85 3.55 -5.52
CA GLU A 159 11.59 2.77 -4.31
C GLU A 159 12.69 1.74 -4.06
N VAL A 160 12.99 0.90 -5.06
CA VAL A 160 13.95 -0.21 -4.95
C VAL A 160 15.38 0.30 -4.75
N GLU A 161 15.79 1.34 -5.47
CA GLU A 161 17.17 1.85 -5.42
C GLU A 161 17.43 2.71 -4.18
N GLN A 162 16.49 3.57 -3.79
CA GLN A 162 16.73 4.56 -2.73
C GLN A 162 16.36 4.07 -1.32
N ASN A 163 15.60 2.97 -1.21
CA ASN A 163 15.12 2.48 0.09
C ASN A 163 15.64 1.08 0.45
N ALA A 164 16.67 0.60 -0.25
CA ALA A 164 17.39 -0.59 0.18
C ALA A 164 18.10 -0.35 1.53
N PRO A 165 18.10 -1.31 2.47
CA PRO A 165 17.57 -2.68 2.36
C PRO A 165 16.14 -2.86 2.89
N LEU A 166 15.42 -1.78 3.22
CA LEU A 166 14.11 -1.85 3.88
C LEU A 166 12.96 -2.15 2.91
N SER A 167 12.96 -1.55 1.71
CA SER A 167 11.99 -1.95 0.69
C SER A 167 12.30 -3.34 0.18
N ARG A 168 11.29 -4.20 0.20
CA ARG A 168 11.29 -5.56 -0.37
C ARG A 168 10.52 -5.64 -1.68
N SER A 169 10.01 -4.52 -2.17
CA SER A 169 9.35 -4.41 -3.48
C SER A 169 10.28 -4.84 -4.61
N LYS A 170 9.72 -5.44 -5.66
CA LYS A 170 10.48 -5.92 -6.82
C LYS A 170 9.77 -5.57 -8.12
N PHE A 171 10.55 -5.46 -9.18
CA PHE A 171 10.00 -5.46 -10.52
C PHE A 171 9.41 -6.82 -10.87
N GLY A 172 8.27 -6.80 -11.55
CA GLY A 172 7.73 -7.99 -12.17
C GLY A 172 8.45 -8.40 -13.46
N PRO A 173 8.16 -9.63 -13.94
CA PRO A 173 8.65 -10.11 -15.23
C PRO A 173 8.28 -9.16 -16.38
N LYS A 174 9.18 -9.02 -17.35
CA LYS A 174 8.97 -8.11 -18.49
C LYS A 174 7.84 -8.57 -19.41
N GLU A 175 7.51 -9.87 -19.38
CA GLU A 175 6.43 -10.46 -20.15
C GLU A 175 5.04 -10.04 -19.64
N LEU A 176 4.97 -9.45 -18.44
CA LEU A 176 3.74 -8.91 -17.85
C LEU A 176 3.58 -7.40 -18.06
N TRP A 177 4.50 -6.76 -18.79
CA TRP A 177 4.39 -5.34 -19.09
C TRP A 177 3.09 -5.06 -19.86
N PRO A 178 2.40 -3.94 -19.54
CA PRO A 178 2.90 -2.80 -18.77
C PRO A 178 2.73 -2.88 -17.24
N SER A 179 2.21 -3.99 -16.69
CA SER A 179 2.02 -4.15 -15.24
C SER A 179 3.37 -4.34 -14.52
N ILE A 180 3.68 -3.49 -13.53
CA ILE A 180 5.05 -3.37 -12.98
C ILE A 180 5.21 -4.09 -11.63
N SER A 181 4.30 -3.89 -10.68
CA SER A 181 4.40 -4.44 -9.33
C SER A 181 3.84 -5.86 -9.23
N ASN A 182 4.40 -6.79 -10.01
CA ASN A 182 4.02 -8.21 -10.01
C ASN A 182 5.14 -9.09 -9.46
N TYR A 183 5.08 -9.46 -8.19
CA TYR A 183 6.17 -10.23 -7.58
C TYR A 183 5.68 -11.08 -6.41
N VAL A 184 6.55 -11.99 -5.95
CA VAL A 184 6.32 -12.84 -4.78
C VAL A 184 7.41 -12.61 -3.75
N LEU A 185 7.00 -12.49 -2.49
CA LEU A 185 7.87 -12.47 -1.34
C LEU A 185 7.67 -13.73 -0.52
N GLN A 186 8.78 -14.30 -0.06
CA GLN A 186 8.79 -15.45 0.82
C GLN A 186 9.13 -14.98 2.22
N LEU A 187 8.27 -15.30 3.17
CA LEU A 187 8.56 -15.22 4.59
C LEU A 187 9.10 -16.57 5.04
N SER A 188 10.31 -16.60 5.59
CA SER A 188 10.94 -17.81 6.13
C SER A 188 11.04 -17.75 7.64
N SER A 189 11.15 -18.93 8.27
CA SER A 189 11.50 -19.04 9.68
C SER A 189 12.92 -18.47 9.93
N PRO A 190 13.21 -17.86 11.09
CA PRO A 190 14.54 -17.36 11.42
C PRO A 190 15.55 -18.49 11.59
N ASP A 191 15.07 -19.68 11.95
CA ASP A 191 15.90 -20.85 12.23
C ASP A 191 16.32 -21.57 10.94
N ASP A 192 15.48 -21.50 9.89
CA ASP A 192 15.82 -22.00 8.56
C ASP A 192 15.32 -21.06 7.45
N PRO A 193 16.22 -20.25 6.84
CA PRO A 193 15.90 -19.41 5.70
C PRO A 193 15.34 -20.19 4.48
N LYS A 194 15.62 -21.49 4.38
CA LYS A 194 15.15 -22.35 3.27
C LYS A 194 13.75 -22.91 3.52
N SER A 195 13.20 -22.78 4.72
CA SER A 195 11.85 -23.22 5.06
C SER A 195 10.86 -22.06 4.94
N PRO A 196 10.11 -21.95 3.82
CA PRO A 196 9.06 -20.95 3.68
C PRO A 196 7.90 -21.20 4.65
N VAL A 197 7.53 -20.17 5.41
CA VAL A 197 6.37 -20.17 6.32
C VAL A 197 5.15 -19.57 5.64
N LEU A 198 5.34 -18.59 4.76
CA LEU A 198 4.26 -17.90 4.05
C LEU A 198 4.77 -17.33 2.71
N PHE A 199 3.95 -17.42 1.67
CA PHE A 199 4.15 -16.68 0.43
C PHE A 199 3.18 -15.51 0.31
N MET A 200 3.71 -14.34 -0.05
CA MET A 200 2.94 -13.13 -0.30
C MET A 200 3.06 -12.76 -1.78
N TYR A 201 1.94 -12.78 -2.49
CA TYR A 201 1.87 -12.38 -3.89
C TYR A 201 1.37 -10.96 -4.02
N PHE A 202 2.05 -10.18 -4.83
CA PHE A 202 1.70 -8.81 -5.18
C PHE A 202 1.36 -8.79 -6.66
N LEU A 203 0.14 -8.38 -6.99
CA LEU A 203 -0.36 -8.30 -8.36
C LEU A 203 -0.80 -6.88 -8.68
N ASP A 204 -0.28 -6.34 -9.77
CA ASP A 204 -0.63 -5.02 -10.24
C ASP A 204 -2.00 -5.05 -10.95
N SER A 205 -3.02 -4.45 -10.33
CA SER A 205 -4.40 -4.43 -10.83
C SER A 205 -4.66 -3.38 -11.92
N GLY A 206 -3.64 -2.66 -12.38
CA GLY A 206 -3.78 -1.63 -13.41
C GLY A 206 -4.38 -0.33 -12.89
N GLY A 207 -5.11 0.38 -13.74
CA GLY A 207 -5.64 1.72 -13.49
C GLY A 207 -4.67 2.85 -13.82
N GLY A 208 -5.15 4.09 -13.77
CA GLY A 208 -4.37 5.28 -14.11
C GLY A 208 -4.11 5.38 -15.62
N SER A 209 -2.89 5.04 -16.05
CA SER A 209 -2.55 5.00 -17.49
C SER A 209 -2.91 3.68 -18.18
N TYR A 210 -3.49 2.72 -17.44
CA TYR A 210 -3.83 1.37 -17.91
C TYR A 210 -5.28 0.99 -17.57
N PRO A 211 -5.88 0.01 -18.26
CA PRO A 211 -7.17 -0.56 -17.87
C PRO A 211 -7.14 -1.16 -16.45
N GLU A 212 -8.24 -1.07 -15.73
CA GLU A 212 -8.38 -1.56 -14.35
C GLU A 212 -8.65 -3.07 -14.30
N VAL A 213 -7.67 -3.89 -14.70
CA VAL A 213 -7.81 -5.35 -14.84
C VAL A 213 -6.56 -6.13 -14.40
N ILE A 214 -6.76 -7.32 -13.84
CA ILE A 214 -5.69 -8.35 -13.81
C ILE A 214 -5.74 -9.09 -15.14
N SER A 215 -4.68 -8.97 -15.93
CA SER A 215 -4.63 -9.61 -17.25
C SER A 215 -4.55 -11.14 -17.16
N SER A 216 -4.98 -11.82 -18.24
CA SER A 216 -4.82 -13.27 -18.36
C SER A 216 -3.35 -13.73 -18.32
N ALA A 217 -2.41 -12.86 -18.74
CA ALA A 217 -0.98 -13.11 -18.64
C ALA A 217 -0.51 -13.14 -17.18
N GLN A 218 -0.97 -12.19 -16.36
CA GLN A 218 -0.70 -12.17 -14.91
C GLN A 218 -1.31 -13.40 -14.22
N ALA A 219 -2.54 -13.79 -14.60
CA ALA A 219 -3.19 -14.96 -14.03
C ALA A 219 -2.42 -16.27 -14.34
N LYS A 220 -2.02 -16.46 -15.60
CA LYS A 220 -1.17 -17.59 -16.01
C LYS A 220 0.21 -17.56 -15.36
N TRP A 221 0.78 -16.37 -15.15
CA TRP A 221 2.03 -16.24 -14.42
C TRP A 221 1.88 -16.67 -12.96
N PHE A 222 0.82 -16.24 -12.28
CA PHE A 222 0.51 -16.67 -10.91
C PHE A 222 0.34 -18.19 -10.83
N GLU A 223 -0.41 -18.80 -11.76
CA GLU A 223 -0.59 -20.26 -11.79
C GLU A 223 0.74 -21.01 -11.94
N ARG A 224 1.59 -20.58 -12.89
CA ARG A 224 2.91 -21.20 -13.09
C ARG A 224 3.80 -20.99 -11.88
N LYS A 225 3.87 -19.76 -11.36
CA LYS A 225 4.80 -19.40 -10.28
C LYS A 225 4.43 -20.07 -8.97
N SER A 226 3.14 -20.15 -8.67
CA SER A 226 2.66 -20.82 -7.45
C SER A 226 2.88 -22.34 -7.49
N ARG A 227 2.74 -22.99 -8.65
CA ARG A 227 3.14 -24.40 -8.82
C ARG A 227 4.65 -24.62 -8.73
N GLU A 228 5.45 -23.67 -9.22
CA GLU A 228 6.92 -23.74 -9.17
C GLU A 228 7.45 -23.65 -7.73
N ILE A 229 6.96 -22.69 -6.93
CA ILE A 229 7.51 -22.42 -5.59
C ILE A 229 6.80 -23.18 -4.47
N ASN A 230 5.55 -23.60 -4.69
CA ASN A 230 4.72 -24.32 -3.73
C ASN A 230 3.94 -25.45 -4.46
N PRO A 231 4.65 -26.46 -5.00
CA PRO A 231 4.05 -27.52 -5.82
C PRO A 231 3.05 -28.37 -5.03
N GLU A 232 3.38 -28.67 -3.78
CA GLU A 232 2.55 -29.49 -2.89
C GLU A 232 1.45 -28.69 -2.18
N SER A 233 1.40 -27.36 -2.38
CA SER A 233 0.40 -26.50 -1.75
C SER A 233 0.34 -26.62 -0.22
N LYS A 234 1.49 -26.88 0.41
CA LYS A 234 1.61 -27.03 1.87
C LYS A 234 1.77 -25.69 2.59
N VAL A 235 2.42 -24.74 1.93
CA VAL A 235 2.68 -23.41 2.50
C VAL A 235 1.48 -22.51 2.21
N PRO A 236 0.99 -21.75 3.20
CA PRO A 236 -0.06 -20.77 3.00
C PRO A 236 0.38 -19.63 2.06
N GLU A 237 -0.59 -19.10 1.32
CA GLU A 237 -0.38 -18.02 0.36
C GLU A 237 -1.39 -16.88 0.61
N ILE A 238 -0.89 -15.64 0.70
CA ILE A 238 -1.68 -14.41 0.83
C ILE A 238 -1.46 -13.55 -0.42
N ILE A 239 -2.50 -12.85 -0.86
CA ILE A 239 -2.47 -12.11 -2.11
C ILE A 239 -2.91 -10.67 -1.90
N PHE A 240 -2.16 -9.76 -2.52
CA PHE A 240 -2.31 -8.32 -2.42
C PHE A 240 -2.41 -7.72 -3.80
N TRP A 241 -3.46 -6.92 -4.02
CA TRP A 241 -3.60 -6.04 -5.18
C TRP A 241 -4.46 -4.85 -4.80
N HIS A 242 -4.55 -3.83 -5.65
CA HIS A 242 -5.23 -2.59 -5.27
C HIS A 242 -6.73 -2.59 -5.57
N ILE A 243 -7.13 -2.78 -6.84
CA ILE A 243 -8.53 -2.66 -7.28
C ILE A 243 -9.27 -4.00 -7.04
N PRO A 244 -10.41 -4.01 -6.35
CA PRO A 244 -11.15 -5.24 -6.05
C PRO A 244 -11.65 -5.94 -7.32
N SER A 245 -11.60 -7.28 -7.34
CA SER A 245 -12.18 -8.07 -8.44
C SER A 245 -13.71 -8.03 -8.42
N LYS A 246 -14.35 -8.51 -9.49
CA LYS A 246 -15.83 -8.55 -9.55
C LYS A 246 -16.45 -9.41 -8.46
N ALA A 247 -15.73 -10.40 -7.92
CA ALA A 247 -16.18 -11.22 -6.79
C ALA A 247 -16.50 -10.36 -5.54
N TYR A 248 -15.81 -9.23 -5.34
CA TYR A 248 -16.12 -8.32 -4.22
C TYR A 248 -17.51 -7.70 -4.34
N LYS A 249 -18.00 -7.43 -5.56
CA LYS A 249 -19.38 -6.93 -5.77
C LYS A 249 -20.41 -7.99 -5.40
N GLU A 250 -20.11 -9.26 -5.65
CA GLU A 250 -21.02 -10.38 -5.37
C GLU A 250 -21.19 -10.63 -3.87
N VAL A 251 -20.12 -10.46 -3.08
CA VAL A 251 -20.16 -10.67 -1.62
C VAL A 251 -20.44 -9.41 -0.81
N ALA A 252 -20.53 -8.24 -1.47
CA ALA A 252 -20.70 -6.96 -0.79
C ALA A 252 -21.96 -6.97 0.09
N PRO A 253 -21.86 -6.61 1.39
CA PRO A 253 -23.01 -6.61 2.27
C PRO A 253 -23.99 -5.49 1.89
N TRP A 254 -25.27 -5.82 1.70
CA TRP A 254 -26.27 -4.86 1.22
C TRP A 254 -26.96 -4.06 2.33
N PHE A 255 -27.24 -4.69 3.49
CA PHE A 255 -27.95 -4.08 4.63
C PHE A 255 -27.13 -4.11 5.92
N GLY A 256 -25.91 -3.57 5.84
CA GLY A 256 -24.95 -3.55 6.94
C GLY A 256 -24.17 -4.86 7.06
N ILE A 257 -23.05 -4.80 7.76
CA ILE A 257 -22.10 -5.90 7.86
C ILE A 257 -22.61 -6.88 8.93
N ARG A 258 -23.03 -8.07 8.50
CA ARG A 258 -23.51 -9.15 9.37
C ARG A 258 -22.67 -10.40 9.16
N LYS A 259 -22.57 -11.24 10.19
CA LYS A 259 -21.92 -12.55 10.08
C LYS A 259 -22.49 -13.33 8.89
N PRO A 260 -21.65 -13.96 8.05
CA PRO A 260 -20.24 -14.27 8.29
C PRO A 260 -19.24 -13.14 7.96
N CYS A 261 -19.69 -12.01 7.39
CA CYS A 261 -18.83 -10.86 7.14
C CYS A 261 -18.48 -10.11 8.44
N VAL A 262 -17.27 -9.54 8.48
CA VAL A 262 -16.75 -8.76 9.62
C VAL A 262 -16.14 -7.46 9.11
N GLY A 263 -16.53 -6.32 9.68
CA GLY A 263 -16.09 -4.99 9.25
C GLY A 263 -16.82 -3.89 10.01
N SER A 264 -16.35 -2.66 9.88
CA SER A 264 -16.89 -1.49 10.59
C SER A 264 -17.51 -0.43 9.68
N ILE A 265 -17.10 -0.37 8.40
CA ILE A 265 -17.57 0.60 7.41
C ILE A 265 -17.93 -0.11 6.10
N ASN A 266 -19.14 0.18 5.64
CA ASN A 266 -19.65 -0.16 4.31
C ASN A 266 -20.50 1.02 3.82
N LYS A 267 -19.82 2.09 3.39
CA LYS A 267 -20.43 3.40 3.11
C LYS A 267 -20.39 3.79 1.64
N GLU A 268 -19.84 2.93 0.80
CA GLU A 268 -19.83 3.11 -0.65
C GLU A 268 -20.09 1.79 -1.36
N SER A 269 -20.40 1.86 -2.65
CA SER A 269 -20.50 0.69 -3.51
C SER A 269 -19.12 0.24 -3.94
N VAL A 270 -18.93 -1.08 -4.06
CA VAL A 270 -17.68 -1.66 -4.55
C VAL A 270 -17.36 -1.18 -5.97
N ALA A 271 -16.22 -0.50 -6.13
CA ALA A 271 -15.66 -0.10 -7.42
C ALA A 271 -14.71 -1.20 -7.92
N ALA A 272 -15.29 -2.27 -8.46
CA ALA A 272 -14.53 -3.42 -8.96
C ALA A 272 -13.99 -3.20 -10.37
N GLN A 273 -12.94 -3.96 -10.68
CA GLN A 273 -12.29 -4.08 -11.98
C GLN A 273 -13.25 -4.13 -13.17
N GLU A 274 -12.82 -3.54 -14.29
CA GLU A 274 -13.59 -3.43 -15.54
C GLU A 274 -13.95 -4.82 -16.10
N ALA A 275 -13.01 -5.76 -16.02
CA ALA A 275 -13.14 -7.11 -16.53
C ALA A 275 -12.43 -8.12 -15.62
N GLU A 276 -12.93 -9.35 -15.62
CA GLU A 276 -12.34 -10.50 -14.93
C GLU A 276 -11.79 -11.46 -15.97
N PHE A 277 -10.53 -11.87 -15.84
CA PHE A 277 -9.83 -12.74 -16.80
C PHE A 277 -9.45 -14.10 -16.19
N GLY A 278 -10.16 -14.52 -15.14
CA GLY A 278 -10.09 -15.87 -14.57
C GLY A 278 -9.09 -16.02 -13.44
N ILE A 279 -8.60 -14.93 -12.84
CA ILE A 279 -7.71 -15.03 -11.68
C ILE A 279 -8.48 -15.58 -10.48
N MET A 280 -9.72 -15.14 -10.26
CA MET A 280 -10.55 -15.62 -9.14
C MET A 280 -10.83 -17.14 -9.23
N ASP A 281 -11.13 -17.65 -10.42
CA ASP A 281 -11.33 -19.09 -10.65
C ASP A 281 -10.07 -19.91 -10.36
N MET A 282 -8.89 -19.40 -10.73
CA MET A 282 -7.62 -20.07 -10.45
C MET A 282 -7.33 -20.12 -8.94
N LEU A 283 -7.70 -19.06 -8.23
CA LEU A 283 -7.52 -18.93 -6.80
C LEU A 283 -8.45 -19.85 -6.01
N ALA A 284 -9.73 -19.87 -6.37
CA ALA A 284 -10.73 -20.73 -5.74
C ALA A 284 -10.39 -22.23 -5.86
N LYS A 285 -9.73 -22.62 -6.96
CA LYS A 285 -9.29 -24.02 -7.20
C LYS A 285 -8.04 -24.41 -6.42
N ARG A 286 -7.29 -23.46 -5.87
CA ARG A 286 -5.98 -23.72 -5.27
C ARG A 286 -6.09 -23.95 -3.76
N PRO A 287 -5.71 -25.13 -3.23
CA PRO A 287 -5.91 -25.46 -1.81
C PRO A 287 -4.93 -24.76 -0.85
N SER A 288 -3.75 -24.34 -1.32
CA SER A 288 -2.73 -23.62 -0.52
C SER A 288 -3.08 -22.18 -0.23
N VAL A 289 -3.97 -21.58 -1.03
CA VAL A 289 -4.34 -20.18 -0.85
C VAL A 289 -5.21 -20.09 0.40
N LYS A 290 -4.56 -19.86 1.54
CA LYS A 290 -5.21 -19.45 2.78
C LYS A 290 -5.58 -17.97 2.67
N ALA A 291 -6.52 -17.74 1.75
CA ALA A 291 -7.75 -17.01 2.03
C ALA A 291 -7.60 -15.65 2.72
N ILE A 292 -6.70 -14.77 2.27
CA ILE A 292 -6.87 -13.33 2.45
C ILE A 292 -6.44 -12.60 1.18
N PHE A 293 -7.41 -11.97 0.54
CA PHE A 293 -7.17 -10.93 -0.44
C PHE A 293 -7.31 -9.63 0.29
N VAL A 294 -6.22 -8.87 0.43
CA VAL A 294 -6.34 -7.52 0.96
C VAL A 294 -6.25 -6.55 -0.20
N VAL A 295 -7.33 -5.83 -0.41
CA VAL A 295 -7.47 -4.81 -1.45
C VAL A 295 -7.62 -3.42 -0.87
N GLY A 296 -7.23 -2.43 -1.65
CA GLY A 296 -7.38 -1.01 -1.35
C GLY A 296 -8.56 -0.41 -2.09
N HIS A 297 -8.32 0.76 -2.69
CA HIS A 297 -9.17 1.48 -3.64
C HIS A 297 -10.44 2.11 -3.06
N ASN A 298 -11.28 1.32 -2.38
CA ASN A 298 -12.52 1.80 -1.78
C ASN A 298 -12.28 2.25 -0.33
N HIS A 299 -12.21 3.56 -0.09
CA HIS A 299 -11.87 4.15 1.23
C HIS A 299 -12.98 4.07 2.29
N GLY A 300 -14.22 3.94 1.84
CA GLY A 300 -15.43 3.74 2.64
C GLY A 300 -15.77 2.27 2.86
N LEU A 301 -14.87 1.33 2.54
CA LEU A 301 -15.03 -0.10 2.80
C LEU A 301 -13.87 -0.61 3.68
N ASP A 302 -14.18 -1.48 4.63
CA ASP A 302 -13.16 -2.13 5.46
C ASP A 302 -13.54 -3.55 5.90
N TRP A 303 -14.51 -4.16 5.21
CA TRP A 303 -15.03 -5.46 5.61
C TRP A 303 -14.22 -6.61 5.02
N CYS A 304 -14.33 -7.76 5.66
CA CYS A 304 -13.91 -9.07 5.20
C CYS A 304 -15.14 -9.96 5.06
N CYS A 305 -15.33 -10.56 3.91
CA CYS A 305 -16.43 -11.49 3.62
C CYS A 305 -15.89 -12.81 3.04
N PRO A 306 -16.49 -13.95 3.38
CA PRO A 306 -16.14 -15.21 2.76
C PRO A 306 -16.65 -15.27 1.31
N TYR A 307 -15.85 -15.87 0.43
CA TYR A 307 -16.14 -16.18 -0.96
C TYR A 307 -15.63 -17.59 -1.26
N GLU A 308 -16.55 -18.55 -1.39
CA GLU A 308 -16.20 -19.98 -1.49
C GLU A 308 -15.29 -20.46 -0.35
N LYS A 309 -14.01 -20.74 -0.63
CA LYS A 309 -12.96 -21.14 0.34
C LYS A 309 -12.00 -19.99 0.68
N LEU A 310 -12.29 -18.79 0.22
CA LEU A 310 -11.45 -17.60 0.31
C LEU A 310 -12.08 -16.55 1.21
N TRP A 311 -11.28 -15.63 1.75
CA TRP A 311 -11.78 -14.39 2.36
C TRP A 311 -11.34 -13.18 1.54
N LEU A 312 -12.32 -12.37 1.16
CA LEU A 312 -12.16 -11.12 0.44
C LEU A 312 -12.21 -9.97 1.45
N CYS A 313 -11.10 -9.23 1.60
CA CYS A 313 -10.91 -8.24 2.65
C CYS A 313 -10.50 -6.89 2.08
N TYR A 314 -11.16 -5.83 2.52
CA TYR A 314 -10.68 -4.46 2.33
C TYR A 314 -9.70 -4.08 3.42
N ALA A 315 -8.58 -3.45 3.04
CA ALA A 315 -7.79 -2.67 3.96
C ALA A 315 -8.53 -1.40 4.39
N ARG A 316 -8.03 -0.77 5.45
CA ARG A 316 -8.54 0.52 5.90
C ARG A 316 -7.78 1.64 5.20
N HIS A 317 -8.47 2.70 4.82
CA HIS A 317 -7.85 3.94 4.39
C HIS A 317 -6.95 4.53 5.48
N THR A 318 -5.68 4.74 5.15
CA THR A 318 -4.60 5.09 6.08
C THR A 318 -4.03 6.49 5.80
N GLY A 319 -4.13 6.94 4.54
CA GLY A 319 -3.62 8.20 4.07
C GLY A 319 -4.34 9.42 4.66
N TYR A 320 -3.75 10.60 4.45
CA TYR A 320 -4.37 11.89 4.80
C TYR A 320 -5.05 12.57 3.59
N GLY A 321 -5.19 11.82 2.49
CA GLY A 321 -5.65 12.28 1.18
C GLY A 321 -6.81 11.49 0.63
N GLY A 322 -7.11 11.76 -0.64
CA GLY A 322 -8.24 11.17 -1.34
C GLY A 322 -9.59 11.73 -1.01
N TYR A 323 -10.60 10.98 -1.45
CA TYR A 323 -11.99 11.31 -1.25
C TYR A 323 -12.52 10.71 0.07
N GLY A 324 -13.56 11.38 0.59
CA GLY A 324 -14.21 10.98 1.83
C GLY A 324 -13.59 11.59 3.08
N ASN A 325 -14.21 11.32 4.22
CA ASN A 325 -13.82 11.84 5.52
C ASN A 325 -13.86 10.75 6.62
N TRP A 326 -13.69 9.49 6.19
CA TRP A 326 -13.74 8.34 7.10
C TRP A 326 -12.55 8.32 8.06
N ALA A 327 -12.77 7.74 9.23
CA ALA A 327 -11.72 7.61 10.24
C ALA A 327 -10.61 6.69 9.73
N ARG A 328 -9.36 7.12 9.90
CA ARG A 328 -8.18 6.43 9.37
C ARG A 328 -7.75 5.27 10.26
N GLY A 329 -7.12 4.29 9.64
CA GLY A 329 -6.54 3.13 10.31
C GLY A 329 -5.80 2.23 9.35
N ALA A 330 -5.41 1.06 9.82
CA ALA A 330 -4.80 0.02 9.01
C ALA A 330 -5.41 -1.34 9.36
N ARG A 331 -5.44 -2.25 8.37
CA ARG A 331 -5.76 -3.66 8.64
C ARG A 331 -4.49 -4.33 9.15
N MET A 332 -4.61 -4.99 10.28
CA MET A 332 -3.58 -5.87 10.82
C MET A 332 -3.83 -7.28 10.34
N VAL A 333 -2.76 -7.98 10.01
CA VAL A 333 -2.78 -9.42 9.70
C VAL A 333 -1.65 -10.08 10.49
N GLU A 334 -2.00 -11.11 11.24
CA GLU A 334 -1.11 -11.89 12.08
C GLU A 334 -1.26 -13.37 11.73
N ALA A 335 -0.15 -14.07 11.58
CA ALA A 335 -0.16 -15.51 11.36
C ALA A 335 -0.02 -16.25 12.70
N ILE A 336 -0.90 -17.23 12.93
CA ILE A 336 -1.06 -17.97 14.19
C ILE A 336 -1.03 -19.49 13.90
N GLY A 337 -0.32 -20.25 14.74
CA GLY A 337 -0.06 -21.69 14.58
C GLY A 337 0.91 -22.06 13.44
N GLU A 338 2.06 -22.68 13.75
CA GLU A 338 2.96 -23.24 12.72
C GLU A 338 2.41 -24.55 12.10
N GLN A 339 1.71 -25.37 12.89
CA GLN A 339 1.15 -26.66 12.46
C GLN A 339 -0.28 -26.52 11.92
N ASP A 340 -1.13 -25.70 12.57
CA ASP A 340 -2.50 -25.39 12.16
C ASP A 340 -2.61 -23.92 11.71
N PHE A 341 -1.90 -23.58 10.63
CA PHE A 341 -1.79 -22.21 10.16
C PHE A 341 -3.16 -21.54 10.00
N SER A 342 -3.37 -20.50 10.78
CA SER A 342 -4.56 -19.65 10.80
C SER A 342 -4.12 -18.21 10.77
N LEU A 343 -4.90 -17.33 10.13
CA LEU A 343 -4.58 -15.92 10.09
C LEU A 343 -5.56 -15.16 10.98
N LYS A 344 -5.07 -14.32 11.87
CA LYS A 344 -5.88 -13.36 12.60
C LYS A 344 -5.81 -12.02 11.91
N SER A 345 -6.95 -11.35 11.74
CA SER A 345 -7.00 -10.01 11.19
C SER A 345 -7.92 -9.12 12.01
N TRP A 346 -7.54 -7.86 12.18
CA TRP A 346 -8.34 -6.81 12.81
C TRP A 346 -8.03 -5.46 12.18
N ILE A 347 -8.78 -4.43 12.55
CA ILE A 347 -8.53 -3.05 12.13
C ILE A 347 -8.04 -2.25 13.33
N ARG A 348 -6.88 -1.61 13.19
CA ARG A 348 -6.34 -0.67 14.16
C ARG A 348 -6.59 0.76 13.69
N MET A 349 -7.33 1.52 14.47
CA MET A 349 -7.66 2.92 14.20
C MET A 349 -6.58 3.87 14.72
N GLU A 350 -6.51 5.08 14.15
CA GLU A 350 -5.61 6.15 14.65
C GLU A 350 -5.90 6.55 16.10
N ASP A 351 -7.16 6.46 16.55
CA ASP A 351 -7.54 6.74 17.94
C ASP A 351 -7.17 5.60 18.92
N GLY A 352 -6.52 4.55 18.42
CA GLY A 352 -6.06 3.40 19.20
C GLY A 352 -7.11 2.32 19.38
N LYS A 353 -8.36 2.49 18.90
CA LYS A 353 -9.38 1.44 18.98
C LYS A 353 -9.10 0.30 18.02
N VAL A 354 -9.53 -0.89 18.43
CA VAL A 354 -9.50 -2.11 17.63
C VAL A 354 -10.93 -2.48 17.24
N HIS A 355 -11.13 -2.78 15.96
CA HIS A 355 -12.42 -3.20 15.40
C HIS A 355 -12.27 -4.43 14.52
N SER A 356 -13.40 -5.11 14.28
CA SER A 356 -13.53 -6.09 13.18
C SER A 356 -12.52 -7.23 13.26
N GLU A 357 -12.26 -7.73 14.47
CA GLU A 357 -11.39 -8.89 14.68
C GLU A 357 -12.03 -10.18 14.14
N VAL A 358 -11.25 -10.93 13.36
CA VAL A 358 -11.65 -12.19 12.75
C VAL A 358 -10.47 -13.16 12.72
N VAL A 359 -10.74 -14.43 13.02
CA VAL A 359 -9.80 -15.52 12.80
C VAL A 359 -10.22 -16.21 11.51
N LEU A 360 -9.29 -16.21 10.56
CA LEU A 360 -9.42 -16.68 9.20
C LEU A 360 -8.77 -18.06 9.17
N SER A 361 -9.57 -19.06 9.56
CA SER A 361 -9.26 -20.47 9.40
C SER A 361 -9.90 -21.00 8.11
N SER A 362 -9.17 -21.88 7.43
CA SER A 362 -9.65 -22.67 6.29
C SER A 362 -10.69 -23.70 6.69
#